data_AF-A0A2H5VGJ9-F1
#
_entry.id   AF-A0A2H5VGJ9-F1
#
_cell.length_a   1.000
_cell.length_b   1.000
_cell.length_c   1.000
_cell.angle_alpha   90.00
_cell.angle_beta   90.00
_cell.angle_gamma   90.00
#
_symmetry.space_group_name_H-M   'P 1'
#
loop_
_entity.id
_entity.type
_entity.pdbx_description
1 polymer ?
#
loop_
_entity_poly.entity_id
_entity_poly.type
_entity_poly.pdbx_seq_one_letter_code
_entity_poly.pdbx_strand_id
1 'polypeptide(L)'
;MSRAFRVLLLSWCGLALVFFWVQHGSLLLSEKRPAAQGGPTSGDEGFQEFSEIITYEVQPGDTLQTIAQQFGISVEALVGSNATTLDDLYALEPGTVLKIVKNGVLHSVKRGQTLSDIARTYGVALSEIVRANGLEDREYIYPGEEFFIPGAVTSPALTYLQMAGGKKSLFAWPVRGLLTSGFGPRIHPISGEPDFHQGIDIEVPEGTDVYAACAGRVQRAGRHSGYGLYIVLEHSNGYRTLYGHLSEIGVYRGQFVEGGQRIARSGNTGNSTGPHLHFEILQYGRALNPLALLPP
;
A
#
# COMPACT_ATOMS: atom_id res chain seq x y z
N MET A 1 -37.25 -44.53 48.30
CA MET A 1 -36.14 -45.44 48.68
C MET A 1 -34.84 -44.64 48.70
N SER A 2 -34.20 -44.53 49.87
CA SER A 2 -32.74 -44.43 50.18
C SER A 2 -31.78 -43.73 49.17
N ARG A 3 -30.82 -42.86 49.49
CA ARG A 3 -30.21 -42.23 50.70
C ARG A 3 -29.09 -41.27 50.20
N ALA A 4 -28.80 -40.18 50.94
CA ALA A 4 -27.49 -39.70 51.44
C ALA A 4 -26.21 -39.68 50.52
N PHE A 5 -25.17 -38.84 50.64
CA PHE A 5 -24.76 -37.57 51.28
C PHE A 5 -23.23 -37.46 51.02
N ARG A 6 -22.63 -36.25 51.13
CA ARG A 6 -21.21 -35.92 51.50
C ARG A 6 -20.04 -35.91 50.48
N VAL A 7 -19.64 -34.69 50.10
CA VAL A 7 -18.36 -33.94 50.34
C VAL A 7 -17.08 -34.69 50.78
N LEU A 8 -15.93 -34.39 50.12
CA LEU A 8 -14.61 -33.86 50.61
C LEU A 8 -13.51 -34.00 49.50
N LEU A 9 -12.87 -32.92 49.03
CA LEU A 9 -11.58 -32.29 49.45
C LEU A 9 -10.27 -33.02 49.05
N LEU A 10 -9.32 -32.25 48.47
CA LEU A 10 -7.84 -32.31 48.46
C LEU A 10 -7.34 -31.84 47.06
N SER A 11 -6.47 -30.85 46.79
CA SER A 11 -5.33 -30.15 47.43
C SER A 11 -4.03 -30.39 46.61
N TRP A 12 -3.15 -29.37 46.61
CA TRP A 12 -1.76 -29.26 46.09
C TRP A 12 -1.56 -28.67 44.68
N CYS A 13 -0.54 -27.87 44.36
CA CYS A 13 0.32 -26.85 45.01
C CYS A 13 1.43 -26.55 43.98
N GLY A 14 1.90 -25.30 43.83
CA GLY A 14 3.11 -25.02 43.04
C GLY A 14 3.33 -23.55 42.66
N LEU A 15 3.63 -22.69 43.64
CA LEU A 15 4.20 -21.35 43.44
C LEU A 15 5.73 -21.45 43.59
N ALA A 16 6.50 -20.85 42.68
CA ALA A 16 7.95 -20.72 42.79
C ALA A 16 8.33 -19.31 43.29
N LEU A 17 8.99 -19.26 44.45
CA LEU A 17 9.60 -18.09 45.07
C LEU A 17 11.03 -17.89 44.55
N VAL A 18 11.36 -16.64 44.21
CA VAL A 18 12.73 -16.19 43.91
C VAL A 18 13.42 -15.81 45.21
N PHE A 19 14.57 -16.42 45.48
CA PHE A 19 15.43 -16.12 46.64
C PHE A 19 16.40 -14.98 46.34
N PHE A 20 16.49 -14.01 47.26
CA PHE A 20 17.59 -13.06 47.39
C PHE A 20 18.77 -13.73 48.09
N TRP A 21 19.99 -13.48 47.61
CA TRP A 21 21.22 -13.69 48.37
C TRP A 21 22.04 -12.39 48.36
N VAL A 22 22.36 -11.90 49.55
CA VAL A 22 23.33 -10.83 49.81
C VAL A 22 24.43 -11.44 50.66
N GLN A 23 25.69 -11.27 50.28
CA GLN A 23 26.81 -11.44 51.20
C GLN A 23 27.88 -10.36 50.95
N HIS A 24 28.35 -9.79 52.06
CA HIS A 24 29.29 -8.68 52.20
C HIS A 24 30.74 -9.08 51.92
N GLY A 25 31.56 -8.10 51.49
CA GLY A 25 33.03 -8.14 51.51
C GLY A 25 33.70 -6.83 51.07
N SER A 26 33.96 -5.93 52.03
CA SER A 26 34.97 -4.85 52.00
C SER A 26 36.39 -5.46 52.14
N LEU A 27 37.57 -4.88 51.85
CA LEU A 27 38.09 -3.53 51.56
C LEU A 27 39.55 -3.69 51.08
N LEU A 28 40.09 -2.73 50.30
CA LEU A 28 41.39 -2.01 50.41
C LEU A 28 41.81 -1.49 49.01
N LEU A 29 41.53 -0.22 48.66
CA LEU A 29 42.36 0.98 48.83
C LEU A 29 43.75 0.95 48.15
N SER A 30 43.88 1.69 47.04
CA SER A 30 45.05 2.52 46.75
C SER A 30 44.57 3.85 46.15
N GLU A 31 45.08 4.95 46.70
CA GLU A 31 44.61 6.33 46.54
C GLU A 31 45.30 7.11 45.41
N LYS A 32 44.50 7.94 44.70
CA LYS A 32 44.72 9.36 44.26
C LYS A 32 45.91 9.73 43.35
N ARG A 33 45.90 10.71 42.43
CA ARG A 33 45.01 11.69 41.68
C ARG A 33 46.02 12.57 40.84
N PRO A 34 45.70 13.61 40.01
CA PRO A 34 44.41 14.26 39.69
C PRO A 34 44.12 14.61 38.19
N ALA A 35 42.83 14.90 37.96
CA ALA A 35 42.20 15.98 37.15
C ALA A 35 42.71 16.39 35.75
N ALA A 36 41.80 16.31 34.78
CA ALA A 36 41.45 17.45 33.94
C ALA A 36 39.91 17.58 33.91
N GLN A 37 39.43 18.74 34.37
CA GLN A 37 38.02 19.15 34.30
C GLN A 37 37.77 19.88 32.99
N GLY A 38 36.64 19.58 32.35
CA GLY A 38 35.99 20.36 31.31
C GLY A 38 34.65 19.72 30.97
N GLY A 39 33.55 20.25 31.53
CA GLY A 39 32.18 19.97 31.04
C GLY A 39 31.71 21.09 30.11
N PRO A 40 30.40 21.18 29.76
CA PRO A 40 29.36 20.15 29.65
C PRO A 40 28.79 20.03 28.20
N THR A 41 28.25 18.85 27.90
CA THR A 41 27.11 18.50 27.03
C THR A 41 26.65 19.43 25.89
N SER A 42 26.62 18.92 24.65
CA SER A 42 25.50 19.11 23.72
C SER A 42 25.68 18.21 22.49
N GLY A 43 24.74 17.29 22.25
CA GLY A 43 24.72 16.50 21.03
C GLY A 43 24.22 15.07 21.13
N ASP A 44 23.57 14.66 22.24
CA ASP A 44 22.57 13.59 22.14
C ASP A 44 21.40 14.19 21.35
N GLU A 45 21.46 14.14 20.01
CA GLU A 45 20.30 14.41 19.19
C GLU A 45 19.26 13.35 19.55
N GLY A 46 18.21 13.81 20.22
CA GLY A 46 17.16 12.97 20.77
C GLY A 46 16.67 11.99 19.72
N PHE A 47 16.68 10.71 20.09
CA PHE A 47 15.94 9.67 19.40
C PHE A 47 14.49 10.16 19.28
N GLN A 48 14.09 10.63 18.09
CA GLN A 48 12.67 10.83 17.85
C GLN A 48 12.02 9.46 17.92
N GLU A 49 11.11 9.27 18.88
CA GLU A 49 10.19 8.14 18.86
C GLU A 49 9.42 8.23 17.53
N PHE A 50 9.84 7.46 16.53
CA PHE A 50 9.46 7.72 15.15
C PHE A 50 8.00 7.41 14.82
N SER A 51 7.20 6.88 15.75
CA SER A 51 5.76 6.75 15.49
C SER A 51 4.97 6.57 16.78
N GLU A 52 4.22 7.58 17.17
CA GLU A 52 3.07 7.38 18.06
C GLU A 52 1.92 6.84 17.21
N ILE A 53 1.67 5.53 17.30
CA ILE A 53 0.52 4.88 16.67
C ILE A 53 -0.59 4.82 17.72
N ILE A 54 -1.65 5.59 17.49
CA ILE A 54 -2.83 5.61 18.36
C ILE A 54 -3.93 4.82 17.67
N THR A 55 -4.58 3.89 18.37
CA THR A 55 -5.81 3.25 17.87
C THR A 55 -7.02 4.07 18.27
N TYR A 56 -7.90 4.35 17.31
CA TYR A 56 -9.15 5.08 17.51
C TYR A 56 -10.33 4.25 17.02
N GLU A 57 -11.31 4.02 17.88
CA GLU A 57 -12.56 3.38 17.50
C GLU A 57 -13.55 4.46 17.04
N VAL A 58 -14.01 4.34 15.79
CA VAL A 58 -14.96 5.27 15.18
C VAL A 58 -16.25 5.33 15.99
N GLN A 59 -16.68 6.54 16.32
CA GLN A 59 -17.91 6.82 17.03
C GLN A 59 -19.05 7.21 16.08
N PRO A 60 -20.31 7.06 16.50
CA PRO A 60 -21.45 7.55 15.72
C PRO A 60 -21.34 9.06 15.43
N GLY A 61 -21.42 9.44 14.15
CA GLY A 61 -21.32 10.82 13.70
C GLY A 61 -19.91 11.26 13.28
N ASP A 62 -18.91 10.41 13.47
CA ASP A 62 -17.57 10.68 12.96
C ASP A 62 -17.52 10.68 11.44
N THR A 63 -16.60 11.49 10.94
CA THR A 63 -16.15 11.47 9.55
C THR A 63 -14.63 11.37 9.54
N LEU A 64 -14.04 10.94 8.41
CA LEU A 64 -12.58 10.96 8.26
C LEU A 64 -12.01 12.38 8.48
N GLN A 65 -12.75 13.42 8.07
CA GLN A 65 -12.36 14.82 8.26
C GLN A 65 -12.32 15.21 9.74
N THR A 66 -13.37 14.89 10.51
CA THR A 66 -13.46 15.26 11.93
C THR A 66 -12.42 14.51 12.77
N ILE A 67 -12.20 13.22 12.47
CA ILE A 67 -11.16 12.42 13.13
C ILE A 67 -9.78 12.98 12.80
N ALA A 68 -9.46 13.22 11.53
CA ALA A 68 -8.16 13.76 11.13
C ALA A 68 -7.89 15.11 11.80
N GLN A 69 -8.89 16.00 11.84
CA GLN A 69 -8.80 17.28 12.52
C GLN A 69 -8.58 17.13 14.04
N GLN A 70 -9.29 16.21 14.69
CA GLN A 70 -9.15 15.94 16.13
C GLN A 70 -7.72 15.54 16.50
N PHE A 71 -7.07 14.72 15.67
CA PHE A 71 -5.72 14.22 15.92
C PHE A 71 -4.61 15.09 15.29
N GLY A 72 -4.97 16.17 14.59
CA GLY A 72 -4.02 17.07 13.95
C GLY A 72 -3.25 16.42 12.79
N ILE A 73 -3.86 15.47 12.08
CA ILE A 73 -3.29 14.80 10.90
C ILE A 73 -4.10 15.13 9.65
N SER A 74 -3.55 14.84 8.48
CA SER A 74 -4.29 14.97 7.22
C SER A 74 -5.23 13.78 7.02
N VAL A 75 -6.33 14.00 6.28
CA VAL A 75 -7.23 12.90 5.87
C VAL A 75 -6.46 11.89 5.02
N GLU A 76 -5.53 12.36 4.21
CA GLU A 76 -4.69 11.54 3.35
C GLU A 76 -3.81 10.58 4.15
N ALA A 77 -3.21 11.04 5.25
CA ALA A 77 -2.41 10.21 6.13
C ALA A 77 -3.27 9.21 6.92
N LEU A 78 -4.46 9.64 7.36
CA LEU A 78 -5.44 8.79 8.04
C LEU A 78 -5.90 7.65 7.13
N VAL A 79 -6.37 7.96 5.92
CA VAL A 79 -6.79 6.94 4.95
C VAL A 79 -5.61 6.06 4.56
N GLY A 80 -4.45 6.68 4.32
CA GLY A 80 -3.29 5.96 3.83
C GLY A 80 -2.80 4.87 4.78
N SER A 81 -2.88 5.13 6.09
CA SER A 81 -2.51 4.19 7.16
C SER A 81 -3.59 3.15 7.46
N ASN A 82 -4.79 3.29 6.89
CA ASN A 82 -5.95 2.44 7.16
C ASN A 82 -6.57 1.85 5.90
N ALA A 83 -5.89 1.87 4.76
CA ALA A 83 -6.47 1.40 3.50
C ALA A 83 -6.79 -0.11 3.47
N THR A 84 -6.21 -0.90 4.38
CA THR A 84 -6.61 -2.30 4.57
C THR A 84 -7.90 -2.43 5.36
N THR A 85 -8.19 -1.47 6.24
CA THR A 85 -9.37 -1.42 7.13
C THR A 85 -10.54 -0.70 6.48
N LEU A 86 -10.30 0.36 5.70
CA LEU A 86 -11.32 1.15 5.03
C LEU A 86 -11.73 0.48 3.72
N ASP A 87 -12.97 -0.01 3.69
CA ASP A 87 -13.57 -0.59 2.49
C ASP A 87 -14.30 0.46 1.62
N ASP A 88 -14.83 1.52 2.24
CA ASP A 88 -15.48 2.66 1.57
C ASP A 88 -15.07 3.99 2.22
N LEU A 89 -14.56 4.93 1.43
CA LEU A 89 -14.18 6.27 1.88
C LEU A 89 -15.38 7.15 2.24
N TYR A 90 -16.57 6.80 1.76
CA TYR A 90 -17.81 7.57 1.97
C TYR A 90 -18.71 6.97 3.05
N ALA A 91 -18.42 5.75 3.51
CA ALA A 91 -19.20 5.06 4.54
C ALA A 91 -18.27 4.58 5.66
N LEU A 92 -18.04 5.45 6.65
CA LEU A 92 -17.28 5.10 7.84
C LEU A 92 -18.19 4.47 8.90
N GLU A 93 -17.99 3.19 9.19
CA GLU A 93 -18.83 2.45 10.12
C GLU A 93 -18.41 2.68 11.58
N PRO A 94 -19.33 3.07 12.49
CA PRO A 94 -19.05 3.10 13.92
C PRO A 94 -18.55 1.73 14.44
N GLY A 95 -17.55 1.76 15.32
CA GLY A 95 -16.84 0.57 15.80
C GLY A 95 -15.62 0.17 14.96
N THR A 96 -15.43 0.77 13.77
CA THR A 96 -14.20 0.58 12.98
C THR A 96 -12.99 1.06 13.77
N VAL A 97 -11.94 0.24 13.88
CA VAL A 97 -10.71 0.64 14.58
C VAL A 97 -9.69 1.17 13.56
N LEU A 98 -9.39 2.47 13.66
CA LEU A 98 -8.41 3.16 12.83
C LEU A 98 -7.08 3.34 13.56
N LYS A 99 -5.99 3.23 12.82
CA LYS A 99 -4.62 3.59 13.23
C LYS A 99 -4.37 5.04 12.88
N ILE A 100 -4.25 5.88 13.88
CA ILE A 100 -3.86 7.28 13.76
C ILE A 100 -2.34 7.33 13.84
N VAL A 101 -1.71 7.83 12.78
CA VAL A 101 -0.26 7.86 12.63
C VAL A 101 0.15 9.31 12.45
N LYS A 102 1.00 9.82 13.34
CA LYS A 102 1.55 11.19 13.23
C LYS A 102 2.83 11.18 12.39
N ASN A 103 3.07 12.26 11.66
CA ASN A 103 4.31 12.52 10.91
C ASN A 103 4.68 11.46 9.85
N GLY A 104 3.71 10.71 9.33
CA GLY A 104 3.93 9.72 8.30
C GLY A 104 2.68 8.89 8.01
N VAL A 105 2.86 7.79 7.29
CA VAL A 105 1.79 6.81 7.04
C VAL A 105 2.27 5.39 7.26
N LEU A 106 1.36 4.48 7.62
CA LEU A 106 1.66 3.05 7.60
C LEU A 106 1.47 2.49 6.18
N HIS A 107 2.44 1.70 5.74
CA HIS A 107 2.39 0.97 4.47
C HIS A 107 2.39 -0.53 4.71
N SER A 108 1.39 -1.23 4.18
CA SER A 108 1.33 -2.69 4.20
C SER A 108 1.97 -3.29 2.96
N VAL A 109 3.08 -4.03 3.16
CA VAL A 109 3.91 -4.65 2.11
C VAL A 109 3.09 -5.54 1.20
N LYS A 110 3.20 -5.33 -0.12
CA LYS A 110 2.55 -6.15 -1.14
C LYS A 110 3.44 -7.31 -1.58
N ARG A 111 2.80 -8.34 -2.13
CA ARG A 111 3.52 -9.50 -2.68
C ARG A 111 4.50 -9.07 -3.78
N GLY A 112 5.78 -9.42 -3.62
CA GLY A 112 6.83 -9.13 -4.60
C GLY A 112 7.38 -7.71 -4.57
N GLN A 113 6.95 -6.91 -3.59
CA GLN A 113 7.46 -5.57 -3.33
C GLN A 113 8.73 -5.63 -2.46
N THR A 114 9.67 -4.73 -2.72
CA THR A 114 10.88 -4.56 -1.91
C THR A 114 10.85 -3.26 -1.12
N LEU A 115 11.69 -3.10 -0.08
CA LEU A 115 11.85 -1.81 0.61
C LEU A 115 12.27 -0.69 -0.34
N SER A 116 13.08 -1.00 -1.36
CA SER A 116 13.47 -0.04 -2.39
C SER A 116 12.29 0.41 -3.26
N ASP A 117 11.32 -0.49 -3.51
CA ASP A 117 10.09 -0.13 -4.22
C ASP A 117 9.21 0.77 -3.36
N ILE A 118 9.05 0.45 -2.06
CA ILE A 118 8.32 1.29 -1.10
C ILE A 118 8.96 2.68 -1.02
N ALA A 119 10.26 2.77 -0.80
CA ALA A 119 11.02 4.01 -0.78
C ALA A 119 10.73 4.90 -2.01
N ARG A 120 10.83 4.30 -3.21
CA ARG A 120 10.56 5.00 -4.47
C ARG A 120 9.10 5.47 -4.60
N THR A 121 8.16 4.61 -4.21
CA THR A 121 6.72 4.90 -4.24
C THR A 121 6.37 6.14 -3.44
N TYR A 122 6.96 6.30 -2.26
CA TYR A 122 6.69 7.44 -1.37
C TYR A 122 7.65 8.62 -1.58
N GLY A 123 8.70 8.47 -2.41
CA GLY A 123 9.74 9.48 -2.56
C GLY A 123 10.58 9.68 -1.29
N VAL A 124 10.68 8.65 -0.45
CA VAL A 124 11.42 8.66 0.81
C VAL A 124 12.71 7.86 0.65
N ALA A 125 13.80 8.29 1.28
CA ALA A 125 15.06 7.56 1.24
C ALA A 125 14.93 6.19 1.93
N LEU A 126 15.49 5.14 1.33
CA LEU A 126 15.46 3.78 1.87
C LEU A 126 16.00 3.73 3.32
N SER A 127 17.09 4.44 3.59
CA SER A 127 17.71 4.50 4.92
C SER A 127 16.79 5.10 5.98
N GLU A 128 15.94 6.05 5.62
CA GLU A 128 14.96 6.65 6.54
C GLU A 128 13.89 5.62 6.94
N ILE A 129 13.41 4.84 5.98
CA ILE A 129 12.46 3.74 6.26
C ILE A 129 13.12 2.67 7.12
N VAL A 130 14.35 2.25 6.78
CA VAL A 130 15.08 1.23 7.56
C VAL A 130 15.25 1.66 9.01
N ARG A 131 15.75 2.88 9.25
CA ARG A 131 15.99 3.42 10.58
C ARG A 131 14.70 3.62 11.38
N ALA A 132 13.67 4.19 10.75
CA ALA A 132 12.40 4.46 11.43
C ALA A 132 11.65 3.19 11.85
N ASN A 133 11.99 2.04 11.26
CA ASN A 133 11.34 0.75 11.53
C ASN A 133 12.28 -0.29 12.17
N GLY A 134 13.51 0.08 12.55
CA GLY A 134 14.47 -0.85 13.16
C GLY A 134 14.84 -2.05 12.27
N LEU A 135 15.02 -1.82 10.96
CA LEU A 135 15.25 -2.87 9.96
C LEU A 135 16.74 -3.05 9.59
N GLU A 136 17.68 -2.51 10.36
CA GLU A 136 19.11 -2.46 10.02
C GLU A 136 19.72 -3.83 9.77
N ASP A 137 19.36 -4.82 10.60
CA ASP A 137 19.87 -6.19 10.50
C ASP A 137 18.94 -7.12 9.70
N ARG A 138 17.95 -6.55 8.99
CA ARG A 138 16.88 -7.34 8.38
C ARG A 138 17.19 -7.74 6.94
N GLU A 139 17.18 -9.04 6.68
CA GLU A 139 17.46 -9.59 5.35
C GLU A 139 16.21 -9.66 4.45
N TYR A 140 15.03 -9.89 5.03
CA TYR A 140 13.78 -10.11 4.28
C TYR A 140 12.60 -9.31 4.84
N ILE A 141 11.70 -8.90 3.96
CA ILE A 141 10.37 -8.40 4.33
C ILE A 141 9.30 -9.35 3.79
N TYR A 142 8.19 -9.45 4.49
CA TYR A 142 7.09 -10.36 4.15
C TYR A 142 5.83 -9.59 3.75
N PRO A 143 5.05 -10.09 2.79
CA PRO A 143 3.76 -9.50 2.46
C PRO A 143 2.85 -9.42 3.69
N GLY A 144 2.16 -8.29 3.84
CA GLY A 144 1.27 -8.01 4.97
C GLY A 144 1.95 -7.32 6.15
N GLU A 145 3.29 -7.31 6.23
CA GLU A 145 3.99 -6.50 7.23
C GLU A 145 3.67 -5.01 7.02
N GLU A 146 3.56 -4.27 8.11
CA GLU A 146 3.32 -2.83 8.08
C GLU A 146 4.57 -2.08 8.49
N PHE A 147 4.97 -1.12 7.66
CA PHE A 147 6.10 -0.23 7.94
C PHE A 147 5.64 1.21 7.98
N PHE A 148 6.13 1.95 8.96
CA PHE A 148 5.97 3.38 9.06
C PHE A 148 6.84 4.08 7.99
N ILE A 149 6.22 4.95 7.21
CA ILE A 149 6.89 5.72 6.17
C ILE A 149 7.02 7.16 6.68
N PRO A 150 8.20 7.57 7.17
CA PRO A 150 8.39 8.88 7.78
C PRO A 150 8.19 10.01 6.77
N GLY A 151 7.49 11.08 7.19
CA GLY A 151 7.26 12.28 6.39
C GLY A 151 6.29 12.12 5.21
N ALA A 152 5.80 10.92 4.95
CA ALA A 152 4.78 10.70 3.93
C ALA A 152 3.45 11.34 4.35
N VAL A 153 2.88 12.16 3.48
CA VAL A 153 1.61 12.87 3.71
C VAL A 153 0.39 12.17 3.12
N THR A 154 0.61 11.21 2.22
CA THR A 154 -0.41 10.44 1.50
C THR A 154 0.08 9.01 1.26
N SER A 155 -0.82 8.15 0.80
CA SER A 155 -0.45 6.83 0.32
C SER A 155 -0.98 6.53 -1.08
N PRO A 156 -0.30 5.67 -1.86
CA PRO A 156 -0.82 5.14 -3.11
C PRO A 156 -2.19 4.49 -2.95
N ALA A 157 -2.47 3.93 -1.77
CA ALA A 157 -3.75 3.30 -1.49
C ALA A 157 -4.91 4.31 -1.45
N LEU A 158 -4.68 5.54 -1.00
CA LEU A 158 -5.68 6.60 -1.13
C LEU A 158 -5.97 6.91 -2.60
N THR A 159 -4.92 7.14 -3.40
CA THR A 159 -5.07 7.39 -4.85
C THR A 159 -5.83 6.26 -5.51
N TYR A 160 -5.48 5.02 -5.17
CA TYR A 160 -6.16 3.83 -5.66
C TYR A 160 -7.66 3.81 -5.29
N LEU A 161 -8.01 4.03 -4.02
CA LEU A 161 -9.40 4.06 -3.58
C LEU A 161 -10.19 5.19 -4.28
N GLN A 162 -9.61 6.37 -4.46
CA GLN A 162 -10.23 7.47 -5.21
C GLN A 162 -10.48 7.11 -6.67
N MET A 163 -9.56 6.39 -7.31
CA MET A 163 -9.71 5.89 -8.68
C MET A 163 -10.72 4.74 -8.78
N ALA A 164 -10.94 4.01 -7.68
CA ALA A 164 -11.94 2.97 -7.56
C ALA A 164 -13.32 3.48 -7.10
N GLY A 165 -13.56 4.80 -7.16
CA GLY A 165 -14.84 5.40 -6.78
C GLY A 165 -15.10 5.39 -5.27
N GLY A 166 -14.03 5.45 -4.47
CA GLY A 166 -14.06 5.44 -3.00
C GLY A 166 -14.22 4.05 -2.40
N LYS A 167 -14.44 3.01 -3.21
CA LYS A 167 -14.61 1.63 -2.75
C LYS A 167 -13.39 0.78 -3.03
N LYS A 168 -13.07 -0.12 -2.11
CA LYS A 168 -12.01 -1.10 -2.33
C LYS A 168 -12.42 -2.08 -3.42
N SER A 169 -11.67 -2.08 -4.51
CA SER A 169 -11.83 -2.99 -5.65
C SER A 169 -10.52 -3.69 -5.94
N LEU A 170 -10.56 -4.82 -6.65
CA LEU A 170 -9.35 -5.44 -7.19
C LEU A 170 -8.73 -4.62 -8.31
N PHE A 171 -9.56 -3.88 -9.07
CA PHE A 171 -9.12 -2.96 -10.11
C PHE A 171 -9.77 -1.59 -9.99
N ALA A 172 -9.02 -0.55 -10.35
CA ALA A 172 -9.50 0.81 -10.51
C ALA A 172 -9.48 1.22 -11.99
N TRP A 173 -10.29 2.21 -12.36
CA TRP A 173 -10.24 2.79 -13.70
C TRP A 173 -8.85 3.34 -13.99
N PRO A 174 -8.21 2.99 -15.13
CA PRO A 174 -6.84 3.42 -15.41
C PRO A 174 -6.74 4.90 -15.84
N VAL A 175 -7.86 5.48 -16.28
CA VAL A 175 -8.02 6.89 -16.66
C VAL A 175 -9.51 7.26 -16.55
N ARG A 176 -9.81 8.55 -16.40
CA ARG A 176 -11.18 9.08 -16.48
C ARG A 176 -11.43 9.63 -17.89
N GLY A 177 -12.38 9.03 -18.62
CA GLY A 177 -12.71 9.40 -20.00
C GLY A 177 -14.01 8.74 -20.48
N LEU A 178 -14.35 8.95 -21.74
CA LEU A 178 -15.56 8.37 -22.35
C LEU A 178 -15.28 6.96 -22.87
N LEU A 179 -16.09 5.98 -22.48
CA LEU A 179 -16.04 4.64 -23.08
C LEU A 179 -16.58 4.69 -24.52
N THR A 180 -15.71 4.48 -25.52
CA THR A 180 -16.09 4.54 -26.94
C THR A 180 -16.15 3.17 -27.61
N SER A 181 -15.45 2.17 -27.07
CA SER A 181 -15.55 0.79 -27.53
C SER A 181 -15.53 -0.21 -26.37
N GLY A 182 -16.44 -1.18 -26.41
CA GLY A 182 -16.56 -2.24 -25.42
C GLY A 182 -15.81 -3.52 -25.81
N PHE A 183 -15.68 -4.43 -24.85
CA PHE A 183 -15.14 -5.77 -25.03
C PHE A 183 -16.11 -6.65 -25.85
N GLY A 184 -15.57 -7.46 -26.77
CA GLY A 184 -16.33 -8.51 -27.46
C GLY A 184 -16.29 -8.44 -28.99
N PRO A 185 -17.17 -9.20 -29.68
CA PRO A 185 -17.23 -9.25 -31.13
C PRO A 185 -17.57 -7.88 -31.73
N ARG A 186 -16.83 -7.49 -32.78
CA ARG A 186 -17.08 -6.25 -33.53
C ARG A 186 -16.70 -6.42 -35.00
N ILE A 187 -17.00 -5.40 -35.79
CA ILE A 187 -16.38 -5.21 -37.10
C ILE A 187 -15.14 -4.34 -36.92
N HIS A 188 -13.99 -4.78 -37.44
CA HIS A 188 -12.74 -4.06 -37.31
C HIS A 188 -12.87 -2.66 -37.95
N PRO A 189 -12.57 -1.57 -37.23
CA PRO A 189 -12.85 -0.21 -37.69
C PRO A 189 -12.04 0.19 -38.94
N ILE A 190 -10.88 -0.44 -39.16
CA ILE A 190 -10.00 -0.16 -40.30
C ILE A 190 -10.23 -1.13 -41.47
N SER A 191 -10.18 -2.45 -41.26
CA SER A 191 -10.30 -3.43 -42.36
C SER A 191 -11.74 -3.80 -42.75
N GLY A 192 -12.73 -3.56 -41.89
CA GLY A 192 -14.12 -3.96 -42.13
C GLY A 192 -14.42 -5.45 -41.93
N GLU A 193 -13.44 -6.23 -41.47
CA GLU A 193 -13.58 -7.67 -41.23
C GLU A 193 -14.11 -7.97 -39.81
N PRO A 194 -14.71 -9.15 -39.56
CA PRO A 194 -15.01 -9.60 -38.21
C PRO A 194 -13.77 -9.62 -37.31
N ASP A 195 -13.90 -9.05 -36.11
CA ASP A 195 -12.83 -8.92 -35.11
C ASP A 195 -13.39 -9.19 -33.70
N PHE A 196 -12.49 -9.44 -32.75
CA PHE A 196 -12.84 -9.58 -31.34
C PHE A 196 -11.98 -8.63 -30.50
N HIS A 197 -12.63 -7.63 -29.90
CA HIS A 197 -11.98 -6.64 -29.08
C HIS A 197 -11.70 -7.21 -27.68
N GLN A 198 -10.40 -7.37 -27.35
CA GLN A 198 -9.94 -8.00 -26.10
C GLN A 198 -9.95 -7.07 -24.88
N GLY A 199 -10.34 -5.81 -25.07
CA GLY A 199 -10.34 -4.79 -24.03
C GLY A 199 -11.48 -3.79 -24.19
N ILE A 200 -11.27 -2.60 -23.64
CA ILE A 200 -12.12 -1.43 -23.81
C ILE A 200 -11.28 -0.26 -24.30
N ASP A 201 -11.93 0.64 -25.04
CA ASP A 201 -11.31 1.88 -25.51
C ASP A 201 -11.93 3.06 -24.77
N ILE A 202 -11.08 3.85 -24.11
CA ILE A 202 -11.46 5.02 -23.32
C ILE A 202 -10.91 6.25 -24.03
N GLU A 203 -11.78 7.05 -24.62
CA GLU A 203 -11.43 8.30 -25.30
C GLU A 203 -10.94 9.33 -24.28
N VAL A 204 -9.70 9.78 -24.50
CA VAL A 204 -9.01 10.82 -23.75
C VAL A 204 -8.02 11.54 -24.68
N PRO A 205 -7.75 12.84 -24.47
CA PRO A 205 -6.70 13.53 -25.21
C PRO A 205 -5.34 12.83 -25.07
N GLU A 206 -4.51 12.91 -26.10
CA GLU A 206 -3.11 12.48 -26.01
C GLU A 206 -2.39 13.25 -24.90
N GLY A 207 -1.53 12.55 -24.14
CA GLY A 207 -0.82 13.12 -23.01
C GLY A 207 -1.56 13.02 -21.66
N THR A 208 -2.78 12.50 -21.63
CA THR A 208 -3.53 12.30 -20.38
C THR A 208 -2.84 11.24 -19.52
N ASP A 209 -2.67 11.49 -18.23
CA ASP A 209 -2.02 10.54 -17.32
C ASP A 209 -2.79 9.23 -17.22
N VAL A 210 -2.05 8.11 -17.30
CA VAL A 210 -2.57 6.74 -17.21
C VAL A 210 -1.96 6.08 -15.97
N TYR A 211 -2.81 5.42 -15.19
CA TYR A 211 -2.47 4.88 -13.89
C TYR A 211 -2.62 3.35 -13.85
N ALA A 212 -1.83 2.70 -12.99
CA ALA A 212 -1.94 1.28 -12.73
C ALA A 212 -3.30 0.96 -12.11
N ALA A 213 -4.05 0.09 -12.79
CA ALA A 213 -5.38 -0.33 -12.38
C ALA A 213 -5.34 -1.26 -11.18
N CYS A 214 -4.19 -1.86 -10.86
CA CYS A 214 -3.96 -2.68 -9.68
C CYS A 214 -2.45 -2.71 -9.38
N ALA A 215 -2.06 -2.92 -8.13
CA ALA A 215 -0.66 -3.10 -7.77
C ALA A 215 -0.07 -4.33 -8.48
N GLY A 216 1.17 -4.23 -8.96
CA GLY A 216 1.76 -5.30 -9.74
C GLY A 216 3.17 -5.01 -10.21
N ARG A 217 3.75 -5.97 -10.95
CA ARG A 217 5.09 -5.86 -11.52
C ARG A 217 5.01 -5.64 -13.02
N VAL A 218 5.79 -4.72 -13.55
CA VAL A 218 5.85 -4.44 -14.99
C VAL A 218 6.45 -5.66 -15.70
N GLN A 219 5.61 -6.42 -16.39
CA GLN A 219 6.03 -7.56 -17.18
C GLN A 219 6.64 -7.10 -18.52
N ARG A 220 6.01 -6.11 -19.16
CA ARG A 220 6.44 -5.51 -20.43
C ARG A 220 6.22 -4.01 -20.42
N ALA A 221 7.14 -3.27 -21.05
CA ALA A 221 7.04 -1.85 -21.33
C ALA A 221 7.85 -1.58 -22.61
N GLY A 222 7.20 -1.19 -23.70
CA GLY A 222 7.88 -1.00 -24.99
C GLY A 222 6.94 -0.77 -26.16
N ARG A 223 7.38 -1.13 -27.37
CA ARG A 223 6.59 -1.01 -28.62
C ARG A 223 6.06 -2.36 -29.07
N HIS A 224 4.86 -2.36 -29.64
CA HIS A 224 4.20 -3.48 -30.31
C HIS A 224 3.52 -2.97 -31.59
N SER A 225 3.38 -3.82 -32.61
CA SER A 225 2.82 -3.42 -33.91
C SER A 225 1.36 -2.96 -33.83
N GLY A 226 0.51 -3.70 -33.10
CA GLY A 226 -0.89 -3.34 -32.85
C GLY A 226 -1.04 -2.24 -31.80
N TYR A 227 -0.69 -2.55 -30.54
CA TYR A 227 -0.84 -1.65 -29.40
C TYR A 227 0.03 -0.38 -29.40
N GLY A 228 0.94 -0.18 -30.36
CA GLY A 228 1.85 0.97 -30.31
C GLY A 228 2.78 0.91 -29.10
N LEU A 229 2.96 2.02 -28.40
CA LEU A 229 3.59 2.01 -27.07
C LEU A 229 2.61 1.38 -26.07
N TYR A 230 3.10 0.41 -25.30
CA TYR A 230 2.25 -0.34 -24.40
C TYR A 230 2.98 -0.81 -23.14
N ILE A 231 2.19 -1.07 -22.10
CA ILE A 231 2.61 -1.65 -20.83
C ILE A 231 1.77 -2.88 -20.54
N VAL A 232 2.39 -3.92 -19.98
CA VAL A 232 1.69 -5.05 -19.35
C VAL A 232 2.13 -5.15 -17.91
N LEU A 233 1.18 -5.06 -16.99
CA LEU A 233 1.41 -5.33 -15.57
C LEU A 233 0.96 -6.74 -15.22
N GLU A 234 1.73 -7.42 -14.38
CA GLU A 234 1.40 -8.71 -13.79
C GLU A 234 0.99 -8.52 -12.33
N HIS A 235 -0.14 -9.10 -11.95
CA HIS A 235 -0.75 -8.98 -10.63
C HIS A 235 -0.86 -10.35 -9.96
N SER A 236 -1.35 -10.35 -8.72
CA SER A 236 -1.64 -11.60 -8.01
C SER A 236 -2.74 -12.42 -8.70
N ASN A 237 -2.84 -13.71 -8.38
CA ASN A 237 -3.89 -14.63 -8.88
C ASN A 237 -3.96 -14.75 -10.41
N GLY A 238 -2.82 -14.61 -11.09
CA GLY A 238 -2.70 -14.80 -12.54
C GLY A 238 -3.31 -13.67 -13.37
N TYR A 239 -3.69 -12.55 -12.75
CA TYR A 239 -4.18 -11.38 -13.47
C TYR A 239 -3.07 -10.62 -14.17
N ARG A 240 -3.40 -10.02 -15.32
CA ARG A 240 -2.59 -9.03 -16.01
C ARG A 240 -3.47 -7.89 -16.50
N THR A 241 -2.90 -6.71 -16.60
CA THR A 241 -3.53 -5.56 -17.27
C THR A 241 -2.63 -5.09 -18.42
N LEU A 242 -3.25 -4.68 -19.52
CA LEU A 242 -2.57 -4.11 -20.67
C LEU A 242 -3.04 -2.68 -20.88
N TYR A 243 -2.09 -1.80 -21.20
CA TYR A 243 -2.31 -0.37 -21.50
C TYR A 243 -1.70 -0.09 -22.86
N GLY A 244 -2.53 0.15 -23.88
CA GLY A 244 -2.11 0.34 -25.27
C GLY A 244 -2.26 1.80 -25.75
N HIS A 245 -1.72 2.03 -26.94
CA HIS A 245 -1.74 3.30 -27.69
C HIS A 245 -1.11 4.48 -26.95
N LEU A 246 -0.17 4.22 -26.04
CA LEU A 246 0.44 5.25 -25.20
C LEU A 246 1.28 6.26 -26.03
N SER A 247 1.50 7.46 -25.49
CA SER A 247 2.46 8.44 -26.02
C SER A 247 3.79 8.40 -25.26
N GLU A 248 3.74 8.08 -23.98
CA GLU A 248 4.88 8.03 -23.07
C GLU A 248 4.76 6.85 -22.11
N ILE A 249 5.89 6.16 -21.88
CA ILE A 249 6.02 5.10 -20.88
C ILE A 249 6.80 5.66 -19.70
N GLY A 250 6.21 5.66 -18.50
CA GLY A 250 6.80 6.18 -17.27
C GLY A 250 7.42 5.12 -16.35
N VAL A 251 7.49 3.87 -16.80
CA VAL A 251 7.94 2.72 -16.00
C VAL A 251 8.84 1.78 -16.82
N TYR A 252 9.60 0.93 -16.13
CA TYR A 252 10.51 -0.03 -16.78
C TYR A 252 10.20 -1.48 -16.40
N ARG A 253 10.60 -2.43 -17.26
CA ARG A 253 10.40 -3.87 -17.02
C ARG A 253 11.01 -4.29 -15.68
N GLY A 254 10.22 -5.01 -14.88
CA GLY A 254 10.61 -5.48 -13.55
C GLY A 254 10.33 -4.47 -12.42
N GLN A 255 9.96 -3.22 -12.72
CA GLN A 255 9.53 -2.28 -11.70
C GLN A 255 8.25 -2.77 -11.00
N PHE A 256 8.18 -2.67 -9.68
CA PHE A 256 6.92 -2.79 -8.95
C PHE A 256 6.19 -1.44 -8.98
N VAL A 257 4.88 -1.47 -9.21
CA VAL A 257 4.00 -0.30 -9.18
C VAL A 257 2.82 -0.55 -8.25
N GLU A 258 2.42 0.48 -7.53
CA GLU A 258 1.21 0.46 -6.73
C GLU A 258 -0.04 0.66 -7.58
N GLY A 259 -1.18 0.18 -7.09
CA GLY A 259 -2.46 0.59 -7.65
C GLY A 259 -2.60 2.11 -7.56
N GLY A 260 -3.09 2.75 -8.62
CA GLY A 260 -3.21 4.21 -8.69
C GLY A 260 -1.89 4.95 -8.90
N GLN A 261 -0.75 4.26 -9.04
CA GLN A 261 0.49 4.90 -9.44
C GLN A 261 0.43 5.27 -10.93
N ARG A 262 0.86 6.49 -11.30
CA ARG A 262 0.99 6.90 -12.70
C ARG A 262 2.05 6.04 -13.39
N ILE A 263 1.71 5.42 -14.51
CA ILE A 263 2.61 4.52 -15.27
C ILE A 263 2.91 4.99 -16.69
N ALA A 264 2.09 5.87 -17.26
CA ALA A 264 2.20 6.30 -18.65
C ALA A 264 1.39 7.58 -18.93
N ARG A 265 1.42 8.01 -20.20
CA ARG A 265 0.44 8.94 -20.78
C ARG A 265 -0.25 8.31 -21.98
N SER A 266 -1.54 8.57 -22.13
CA SER A 266 -2.36 8.14 -23.28
C SER A 266 -1.83 8.74 -24.58
N GLY A 267 -2.19 8.15 -25.71
CA GLY A 267 -1.74 8.65 -27.01
C GLY A 267 -2.56 8.10 -28.17
N ASN A 268 -1.90 8.02 -29.32
CA ASN A 268 -2.50 7.55 -30.56
C ASN A 268 -1.49 6.71 -31.37
N THR A 269 -0.62 5.96 -30.69
CA THR A 269 0.43 5.18 -31.36
C THR A 269 -0.06 3.79 -31.78
N GLY A 270 0.55 3.19 -32.80
CA GLY A 270 0.17 1.86 -33.30
C GLY A 270 -1.08 1.92 -34.19
N ASN A 271 -1.88 0.85 -34.17
CA ASN A 271 -3.12 0.76 -34.94
C ASN A 271 -4.26 1.44 -34.19
N SER A 272 -4.36 2.75 -34.34
CA SER A 272 -5.38 3.58 -33.69
C SER A 272 -5.97 4.58 -34.68
N THR A 273 -7.28 4.83 -34.59
CA THR A 273 -8.02 5.78 -35.45
C THR A 273 -8.15 7.18 -34.84
N GLY A 274 -7.83 7.34 -33.55
CA GLY A 274 -7.87 8.60 -32.82
C GLY A 274 -7.38 8.44 -31.37
N PRO A 275 -7.02 9.52 -30.66
CA PRO A 275 -6.49 9.42 -29.30
C PRO A 275 -7.42 8.70 -28.32
N HIS A 276 -6.92 7.63 -27.70
CA HIS A 276 -7.62 6.87 -26.66
C HIS A 276 -6.64 6.03 -25.85
N LEU A 277 -7.10 5.49 -24.72
CA LEU A 277 -6.45 4.39 -24.02
C LEU A 277 -7.16 3.09 -24.37
N HIS A 278 -6.42 2.14 -24.93
CA HIS A 278 -6.87 0.75 -25.00
C HIS A 278 -6.47 0.01 -23.72
N PHE A 279 -7.43 -0.60 -23.04
CA PHE A 279 -7.24 -1.25 -21.76
C PHE A 279 -7.79 -2.66 -21.73
N GLU A 280 -6.97 -3.64 -21.36
CA GLU A 280 -7.38 -5.04 -21.21
C GLU A 280 -7.16 -5.52 -19.78
N ILE A 281 -8.02 -6.46 -19.35
CA ILE A 281 -7.78 -7.28 -18.17
C ILE A 281 -7.76 -8.75 -18.61
N LEU A 282 -6.70 -9.46 -18.25
CA LEU A 282 -6.54 -10.89 -18.53
C LEU A 282 -6.40 -11.66 -17.23
N GLN A 283 -6.92 -12.88 -17.18
CA GLN A 283 -6.66 -13.82 -16.09
C GLN A 283 -6.20 -15.17 -16.66
N TYR A 284 -5.05 -15.65 -16.21
CA TYR A 284 -4.42 -16.88 -16.71
C TYR A 284 -4.31 -16.93 -18.25
N GLY A 285 -4.10 -15.76 -18.87
CA GLY A 285 -3.97 -15.61 -20.32
C GLY A 285 -5.27 -15.48 -21.11
N ARG A 286 -6.44 -15.51 -20.46
CA ARG A 286 -7.73 -15.25 -21.11
C ARG A 286 -8.15 -13.81 -20.89
N ALA A 287 -8.51 -13.10 -21.95
CA ALA A 287 -9.10 -11.77 -21.85
C ALA A 287 -10.48 -11.84 -21.18
N LEU A 288 -10.74 -10.94 -20.25
CA LEU A 288 -11.99 -10.78 -19.54
C LEU A 288 -12.58 -9.41 -19.89
N ASN A 289 -13.90 -9.28 -19.85
CA ASN A 289 -14.55 -7.98 -20.00
C ASN A 289 -14.14 -7.04 -18.84
N PRO A 290 -13.38 -5.96 -19.11
CA PRO A 290 -12.93 -5.05 -18.05
C PRO A 290 -14.08 -4.42 -17.27
N LEU A 291 -15.22 -4.14 -17.91
CA LEU A 291 -16.38 -3.52 -17.27
C LEU A 291 -17.03 -4.42 -16.19
N ALA A 292 -16.74 -5.73 -16.19
CA ALA A 292 -17.20 -6.64 -15.14
C ALA A 292 -16.31 -6.62 -13.89
N LEU A 293 -15.14 -5.97 -13.96
CA LEU A 293 -14.11 -5.98 -12.91
C LEU A 293 -13.73 -4.57 -12.44
N LEU A 294 -14.07 -3.55 -13.22
CA LEU A 294 -13.91 -2.15 -12.87
C LEU A 294 -15.09 -1.68 -12.00
N PRO A 295 -14.88 -0.65 -11.15
CA PRO A 295 -15.97 -0.07 -10.38
C PRO A 295 -17.01 0.58 -11.31
N PRO A 296 -18.29 0.63 -10.90
CA PRO A 296 -19.37 1.20 -11.71
C PRO A 296 -19.23 2.71 -11.94
#